data_AF-A0A7C8DQ88-F1
#
_entry.id   AF-A0A7C8DQ88-F1
#
_cell.length_a   1.000
_cell.length_b   1.000
_cell.length_c   1.000
_cell.angle_alpha   90.00
_cell.angle_beta   90.00
_cell.angle_gamma   90.00
#
_symmetry.space_group_name_H-M   'P 1'
#
loop_
_entity.id
_entity.type
_entity.pdbx_description
1 polymer ?
#
loop_
_entity_poly.entity_id
_entity_poly.type
_entity_poly.pdbx_seq_one_letter_code
_entity_poly.pdbx_strand_id
1 'polypeptide(L)' 'MKDLLQILKQQNKEQDFDAIRVGLASPEKIRSWSYGEVKKPETINYRTFKPEREGLFCAKIFGPMK' A
#
# COMPACT_ATOMS: atom_id res chain seq x y z
N MET A 1 29.82 3.55 21.91
CA MET A 1 28.83 2.70 22.64
C MET A 1 27.47 3.37 22.82
N LYS A 2 27.40 4.69 23.11
CA LYS A 2 26.12 5.42 23.19
C LYS A 2 25.38 5.48 21.85
N ASP A 3 26.12 5.54 20.74
CA ASP A 3 25.53 5.58 19.39
C ASP A 3 24.90 4.24 18.96
N LEU A 4 25.48 3.12 19.41
CA LEU A 4 24.92 1.78 19.21
C LEU A 4 23.57 1.60 19.95
N LEU A 5 23.47 2.14 21.17
CA LEU A 5 22.22 2.18 21.93
C LEU A 5 21.14 3.02 21.23
N GLN A 6 21.53 4.05 20.49
CA GLN A 6 20.61 4.91 19.74
C GLN A 6 20.09 4.22 18.47
N ILE A 7 20.92 3.43 17.80
CA ILE A 7 20.55 2.61 16.64
C ILE A 7 19.58 1.47 17.04
N LEU A 8 19.80 0.84 18.19
CA LEU A 8 18.90 -0.22 18.70
C LEU A 8 17.54 0.32 19.18
N LYS A 9 17.47 1.57 19.66
CA LYS A 9 16.19 2.24 20.01
C LYS A 9 15.32 2.58 18.80
N GLN A 10 15.88 2.56 17.59
CA GLN A 10 15.20 2.93 16.36
C GLN A 10 14.49 1.75 15.69
N GLN A 11 14.78 0.52 16.13
CA GLN A 11 14.14 -0.69 15.64
C GLN A 11 12.89 -0.98 16.48
N ASN A 12 11.72 -0.91 15.84
CA ASN A 12 10.40 -1.22 16.39
C ASN A 12 9.86 -0.25 17.42
N LYS A 13 9.65 1.00 17.01
CA LYS A 13 8.52 1.75 17.57
C LYS A 13 7.26 1.36 16.78
N GLU A 14 6.79 0.13 17.02
CA GLU A 14 5.34 -0.11 16.88
C GLU A 14 4.71 0.95 17.78
N GLN A 15 4.02 1.91 17.18
CA GLN A 15 3.26 2.87 17.95
C GLN A 15 2.08 2.11 18.51
N ASP A 16 2.24 1.61 19.73
CA ASP A 16 1.12 1.10 20.51
C ASP A 16 0.06 2.20 20.55
N PHE A 17 -1.15 1.86 20.13
CA PHE A 17 -2.30 2.75 20.17
C PHE A 17 -3.17 2.37 21.37
N ASP A 18 -3.62 3.37 22.13
CA ASP A 18 -4.48 3.13 23.29
C ASP A 18 -5.94 2.81 22.90
N ALA A 19 -6.36 3.19 21.69
CA ALA A 19 -7.73 3.01 21.21
C ALA A 19 -7.86 2.96 19.68
N ILE A 20 -8.90 2.28 19.18
CA ILE A 20 -9.30 2.23 17.76
C ILE A 20 -10.67 2.88 17.59
N ARG A 21 -10.85 3.64 16.49
CA ARG A 21 -12.14 4.22 16.11
C ARG A 21 -12.58 3.74 14.73
N VAL A 22 -13.87 3.49 14.59
CA VAL A 22 -14.53 3.19 13.30
C VAL A 22 -15.43 4.37 12.92
N GLY A 23 -15.49 4.69 11.62
CA GLY A 23 -16.32 5.76 11.09
C GLY A 23 -16.40 5.71 9.57
N LEU A 24 -17.31 6.49 9.00
CA LEU A 24 -17.46 6.59 7.56
C LEU A 24 -16.29 7.38 6.94
N ALA A 25 -15.83 6.92 5.77
CA ALA A 25 -14.83 7.62 4.99
C ALA A 25 -15.49 8.52 3.94
N SER A 26 -15.02 9.76 3.81
CA SER A 26 -15.47 10.65 2.74
C SER A 26 -14.84 10.28 1.39
N PRO A 27 -15.41 10.72 0.25
CA PRO A 27 -14.81 10.49 -1.06
C PRO A 27 -13.36 10.99 -1.17
N GLU A 28 -13.04 12.13 -0.57
CA GLU A 28 -11.68 12.71 -0.55
C GLU A 28 -10.73 11.81 0.23
N LYS A 29 -11.18 11.26 1.36
CA LYS A 29 -10.39 10.33 2.18
C LYS A 29 -10.10 9.04 1.42
N ILE A 30 -11.09 8.47 0.74
CA ILE A 30 -10.90 7.26 -0.09
C ILE A 30 -9.88 7.52 -1.20
N ARG A 31 -9.95 8.68 -1.88
CA ARG A 31 -8.97 9.07 -2.90
C ARG A 31 -7.56 9.24 -2.33
N SER A 32 -7.43 9.78 -1.11
CA SER A 32 -6.13 9.95 -0.45
C SER A 32 -5.44 8.62 -0.10
N TRP A 33 -6.20 7.55 0.11
CA TRP A 33 -5.65 6.21 0.33
C TRP A 33 -5.24 5.51 -0.96
N SER A 34 -5.75 5.98 -2.11
CA SER A 34 -5.48 5.35 -3.39
C SER A 34 -4.19 5.86 -4.02
N TYR A 35 -3.43 4.93 -4.60
CA TYR A 35 -2.22 5.22 -5.38
C TYR A 35 -2.50 5.30 -6.89
N GLY A 36 -3.75 5.06 -7.31
CA GLY A 36 -4.17 5.13 -8.71
C GLY A 36 -5.57 4.57 -8.95
N GLU A 37 -6.11 4.82 -10.14
CA GLU A 37 -7.45 4.39 -10.53
C GLU A 37 -7.38 3.16 -11.45
N VAL A 38 -8.14 2.11 -11.10
CA VAL A 38 -8.38 0.97 -11.98
C VAL A 38 -9.51 1.35 -12.94
N LYS A 39 -9.23 1.28 -14.24
CA LYS A 39 -10.18 1.66 -15.30
C LYS A 39 -10.76 0.45 -16.04
N LYS A 40 -10.19 -0.72 -15.77
CA LYS A 40 -10.28 -1.91 -16.60
C LYS A 40 -10.48 -3.13 -15.71
N PRO A 41 -11.46 -4.01 -15.99
CA PRO A 41 -11.70 -5.20 -15.17
C PRO A 41 -10.68 -6.31 -15.41
N GLU A 42 -9.77 -6.15 -16.38
CA GLU A 42 -8.77 -7.14 -16.71
C GLU A 42 -7.76 -7.36 -15.57
N THR A 43 -7.29 -8.60 -15.44
CA THR A 43 -6.39 -9.02 -14.35
C THR A 43 -4.97 -9.18 -14.87
N ILE A 44 -4.68 -10.33 -15.46
CA ILE A 44 -3.39 -10.72 -16.02
C ILE A 44 -3.58 -11.19 -17.45
N ASN A 45 -2.55 -11.00 -18.25
CA ASN A 45 -2.51 -11.52 -19.60
C ASN A 45 -2.41 -13.05 -19.59
N TYR A 46 -3.28 -13.74 -20.31
CA TYR A 46 -3.32 -15.21 -20.29
C TYR A 46 -2.05 -15.89 -20.87
N ARG A 47 -1.31 -15.22 -21.76
CA ARG A 47 -0.09 -15.79 -22.37
C ARG A 47 1.16 -15.46 -21.58
N THR A 48 1.29 -14.20 -21.19
CA THR A 48 2.53 -13.69 -20.59
C THR A 48 2.51 -13.71 -19.07
N PHE A 49 1.34 -13.93 -18.46
CA PHE A 49 1.09 -13.83 -17.02
C PHE A 49 1.47 -12.47 -16.41
N LYS A 50 1.66 -11.45 -17.25
CA LYS A 50 1.93 -10.08 -16.82
C LYS A 50 0.63 -9.38 -16.49
N PRO A 51 0.59 -8.54 -15.44
CA PRO A 51 -0.58 -7.74 -15.13
C PRO A 51 -0.94 -6.80 -16.28
N GLU A 52 -2.25 -6.65 -16.51
CA GLU A 52 -2.75 -5.76 -17.53
C GLU A 52 -2.63 -4.28 -17.07
N ARG A 53 -2.32 -3.40 -18.01
CA ARG A 53 -2.18 -1.96 -17.72
C ARG A 53 -3.54 -1.36 -17.42
N GLU A 54 -3.63 -0.62 -16.31
CA GLU A 54 -4.87 -0.05 -15.73
C GLU A 54 -5.87 -1.12 -15.23
N GLY A 55 -5.48 -2.39 -15.22
CA GLY A 55 -6.24 -3.51 -14.70
C GLY A 55 -6.14 -3.67 -13.17
N LEU A 56 -6.84 -4.67 -12.65
CA LEU A 56 -6.95 -4.96 -11.22
C LEU A 56 -5.61 -5.27 -10.54
N PHE A 57 -4.60 -5.72 -11.30
CA PHE A 57 -3.26 -6.02 -10.78
C PHE A 57 -2.18 -5.07 -11.32
N CYS A 58 -2.56 -3.87 -11.81
CA CYS A 58 -1.62 -2.98 -12.47
C CYS A 58 -0.44 -2.58 -11.56
N ALA A 59 0.78 -2.91 -11.99
CA ALA A 59 2.00 -2.61 -11.24
C ALA A 59 2.24 -1.10 -11.01
N LYS A 60 1.63 -0.24 -11.84
CA LYS A 60 1.68 1.22 -11.63
C LYS A 60 0.89 1.66 -10.39
N ILE A 61 -0.19 0.96 -10.06
CA ILE A 61 -1.06 1.29 -8.93
C ILE A 61 -0.56 0.59 -7.66
N PHE A 62 -0.21 -0.69 -7.76
CA PHE A 62 0.07 -1.54 -6.60
C PHE A 62 1.55 -1.84 -6.37
N GLY A 63 2.43 -1.44 -7.28
CA GLY A 63 3.88 -1.65 -7.18
C GLY A 63 4.42 -2.76 -8.08
N PRO A 64 5.76 -2.90 -8.17
CA PRO A 64 6.41 -3.86 -9.06
C PRO A 64 6.19 -5.30 -8.63
N MET A 65 6.18 -6.22 -9.60
CA MET A 65 6.25 -7.67 -9.34
C MET A 65 7.70 -8.13 -9.25
N LYS A 66 7.96 -9.15 -8.43
CA LYS A 66 9.28 -9.82 -8.34
C LYS A 66 9.48 -10.83 -9.46
#